data_AF-A0A2J8UYA3-F1
#
_entry.id   AF-A0A2J8UYA3-F1
#
_cell.length_a   1.000
_cell.length_b   1.000
_cell.length_c   1.000
_cell.angle_alpha   90.00
_cell.angle_beta   90.00
_cell.angle_gamma   90.00
#
_symmetry.space_group_name_H-M   'P 1'
#
loop_
_entity.id
_entity.type
_entity.pdbx_description
1 polymer ?
#
loop_
_entity_poly.entity_id
_entity_poly.type
_entity_poly.pdbx_seq_one_letter_code
_entity_poly.pdbx_strand_id
1 'polypeptide(L)' 'MESTLGAGIVIAEALQNQLAWLENVWLWITFLGDPKILFLFYFPAAYYASRRVGIAVLWISLITEWLNLIFKW' A
#
# COMPACT_ATOMS: atom_id res chain seq x y z
N MET A 1 -17.68 -16.86 15.55
CA MET A 1 -16.34 -16.83 14.92
C MET A 1 -16.36 -17.42 13.51
N GLU A 2 -17.07 -18.53 13.27
CA GLU A 2 -17.22 -19.11 11.92
C GLU A 2 -18.05 -18.22 10.95
N SER A 3 -19.09 -17.55 11.44
CA SER A 3 -19.94 -16.67 10.61
C SER A 3 -19.22 -15.41 10.09
N THR A 4 -18.30 -14.84 10.87
CA THR A 4 -17.52 -13.65 10.49
C THR A 4 -16.42 -13.97 9.48
N LEU A 5 -15.79 -15.16 9.59
CA LEU A 5 -14.83 -15.66 8.60
C LEU A 5 -15.54 -15.99 7.28
N GLY A 6 -16.71 -16.63 7.35
CA GLY A 6 -17.56 -16.89 6.18
C GLY A 6 -18.01 -15.61 5.48
N ALA A 7 -18.42 -14.59 6.24
CA ALA A 7 -18.77 -13.28 5.68
C ALA A 7 -17.58 -12.60 4.99
N GLY A 8 -16.37 -12.68 5.58
CA GLY A 8 -15.16 -12.12 4.98
C GLY A 8 -14.80 -12.77 3.64
N ILE A 9 -14.94 -14.10 3.55
CA ILE A 9 -14.69 -14.86 2.30
C ILE A 9 -15.70 -14.44 1.21
N VAL A 10 -16.99 -14.36 1.54
CA VAL A 10 -18.04 -13.96 0.59
C VAL A 10 -17.82 -12.52 0.11
N ILE A 11 -17.43 -11.61 1.01
CA ILE A 11 -17.13 -10.22 0.64
C ILE A 11 -15.90 -10.16 -0.28
N ALA A 12 -14.83 -10.90 0.03
CA ALA A 12 -13.64 -10.95 -0.81
C ALA A 12 -13.94 -11.51 -2.21
N GLU A 13 -14.72 -12.59 -2.29
CA GLU A 13 -15.14 -13.21 -3.55
C GLU A 13 -16.05 -12.29 -4.37
N ALA A 14 -17.01 -11.60 -3.74
CA ALA A 14 -17.85 -10.62 -4.39
C ALA A 14 -17.03 -9.43 -4.92
N LEU A 15 -16.05 -8.96 -4.14
CA LEU A 15 -15.18 -7.86 -4.54
C LEU A 15 -14.27 -8.27 -5.70
N GLN A 16 -13.67 -9.47 -5.66
CA GLN A 16 -12.83 -9.99 -6.73
C GLN A 16 -13.61 -10.15 -8.04
N ASN A 17 -14.82 -10.74 -8.00
CA ASN A 17 -15.62 -10.95 -9.20
C ASN A 17 -16.16 -9.64 -9.79
N GLN A 18 -16.59 -8.68 -8.97
CA GLN A 18 -17.11 -7.40 -9.46
C GLN A 18 -16.01 -6.44 -9.92
N LEU A 19 -14.79 -6.58 -9.39
CA LEU A 19 -13.68 -5.64 -9.61
C LEU A 19 -12.55 -6.24 -10.44
N ALA A 20 -12.73 -7.44 -10.99
CA ALA A 20 -11.78 -8.11 -11.90
C ALA A 20 -11.41 -7.24 -13.10
N TRP A 21 -12.35 -6.46 -13.64
CA TRP A 21 -12.05 -5.53 -14.74
C TRP A 21 -11.15 -4.36 -14.33
N LEU A 22 -11.07 -4.06 -13.03
CA LEU A 22 -10.21 -3.04 -12.43
C LEU A 22 -8.87 -3.61 -11.94
N GLU A 23 -8.62 -4.91 -12.12
CA GLU A 23 -7.42 -5.59 -11.64
C GLU A 23 -6.14 -4.86 -12.05
N ASN A 24 -6.02 -4.49 -13.32
CA ASN A 24 -4.87 -3.73 -13.82
C ASN A 24 -4.67 -2.42 -13.06
N VAL A 25 -5.74 -1.67 -12.80
CA VAL A 25 -5.67 -0.40 -12.06
C VAL A 25 -5.23 -0.65 -10.61
N TRP A 26 -5.75 -1.69 -9.96
CA TRP A 26 -5.33 -2.05 -8.62
C TRP A 26 -3.87 -2.50 -8.56
N LEU A 27 -3.41 -3.29 -9.54
CA LEU A 27 -2.00 -3.67 -9.65
C LEU A 27 -1.10 -2.44 -9.80
N TRP A 28 -1.52 -1.46 -10.60
CA TRP A 28 -0.80 -0.18 -10.73
C TRP A 28 -0.78 0.62 -9.42
N ILE A 29 -1.89 0.71 -8.71
CA ILE A 29 -1.98 1.41 -7.42
C ILE A 29 -1.09 0.71 -6.37
N THR A 30 -1.14 -0.62 -6.29
CA THR A 30 -0.31 -1.39 -5.38
C THR A 30 1.17 -1.26 -5.72
N PHE A 31 1.52 -1.26 -7.00
CA PHE A 31 2.88 -1.01 -7.45
C PHE A 31 3.37 0.38 -7.05
N LEU A 32 2.56 1.43 -7.22
CA LEU A 32 2.90 2.78 -6.79
C LEU A 32 3.06 2.92 -5.27
N GLY A 33 2.29 2.13 -4.51
CA GLY A 33 2.39 2.05 -3.05
C GLY A 33 3.54 1.17 -2.54
N ASP A 34 4.26 0.47 -3.42
CA ASP A 34 5.35 -0.41 -3.00
C ASP A 34 6.48 0.42 -2.36
N PRO A 35 7.01 0.00 -1.19
CA PRO A 35 8.08 0.72 -0.51
C PRO A 35 9.29 0.96 -1.42
N LYS A 36 9.61 0.04 -2.33
CA LYS A 36 10.75 0.19 -3.25
C LYS A 36 10.55 1.36 -4.20
N ILE A 37 9.33 1.56 -4.70
CA ILE A 37 8.97 2.68 -5.58
C ILE A 37 9.02 3.99 -4.80
N LEU A 38 8.53 4.00 -3.56
CA LEU A 38 8.59 5.16 -2.68
C LEU A 38 10.04 5.61 -2.38
N PHE A 39 10.92 4.67 -2.06
CA PHE A 39 12.34 4.99 -1.80
C PHE A 39 13.13 5.34 -3.07
N LEU A 40 12.84 4.70 -4.22
CA LEU A 40 13.63 4.91 -5.44
C LEU A 40 13.16 6.11 -6.27
N PHE A 41 11.87 6.40 -6.30
CA PHE A 41 11.31 7.48 -7.13
C PHE A 41 10.81 8.66 -6.30
N TYR A 42 9.97 8.43 -5.30
CA TYR A 42 9.35 9.51 -4.54
C TYR A 42 10.34 10.24 -3.65
N PHE A 43 11.26 9.52 -3.00
CA PHE A 43 12.29 10.14 -2.16
C PHE A 43 13.18 11.12 -2.93
N PRO A 44 13.88 10.73 -4.02
CA PRO A 44 14.72 11.67 -4.75
C PRO A 44 13.90 12.81 -5.36
N ALA A 45 12.73 12.53 -5.95
CA ALA A 45 11.87 13.58 -6.49
C ALA A 45 11.45 14.60 -5.42
N ALA A 46 11.02 14.14 -4.26
CA ALA A 46 10.64 14.99 -3.14
C ALA A 46 11.84 15.73 -2.55
N TYR A 47 13.02 15.11 -2.50
CA TYR A 47 14.25 15.71 -2.00
C TYR A 47 14.77 16.83 -2.91
N TYR A 48 14.72 16.62 -4.23
CA TYR A 48 15.06 17.63 -5.23
C TYR A 48 14.08 18.81 -5.20
N ALA A 49 12.79 18.56 -4.98
CA ALA A 49 11.80 19.62 -4.83
C ALA A 49 11.98 20.39 -3.51
N SER A 50 12.19 19.67 -2.40
CA SER A 50 12.46 20.24 -1.08
C SER A 50 13.07 19.21 -0.15
N ARG A 51 14.25 19.55 0.37
CA ARG A 51 14.99 18.69 1.33
C ARG A 51 14.13 18.27 2.53
N ARG A 52 13.26 19.15 3.02
CA ARG A 52 12.35 18.85 4.13
C ARG A 52 11.28 17.82 3.75
N VAL A 53 10.74 17.90 2.54
CA VAL A 53 9.72 16.97 2.05
C VAL A 53 10.33 15.60 1.78
N GLY A 54 11.53 15.53 1.17
CA GLY A 54 12.24 14.27 1.00
C GLY A 54 12.51 13.54 2.33
N ILE A 55 12.93 14.27 3.37
CA ILE A 55 13.13 13.70 4.71
C ILE A 55 11.79 13.22 5.30
N ALA A 56 10.71 13.99 5.14
CA ALA A 56 9.38 13.59 5.61
C ALA A 56 8.89 12.29 4.93
N VAL A 57 9.12 12.15 3.62
CA VAL A 57 8.79 10.92 2.86
C VAL A 57 9.52 9.71 3.44
N LEU A 58 10.81 9.82 3.74
CA LEU A 58 11.56 8.73 4.39
C LEU A 58 10.96 8.33 5.73
N TRP A 59 10.65 9.31 6.59
CA TRP A 59 10.08 9.05 7.90
C TRP A 59 8.70 8.38 7.82
N ILE A 60 7.84 8.85 6.91
CA ILE A 60 6.52 8.27 6.71
C ILE A 60 6.65 6.84 6.20
N SER A 61 7.47 6.59 5.17
CA SER A 61 7.69 5.24 4.64
C SER A 61 8.24 4.27 5.71
N LEU A 62 9.15 4.74 6.56
CA LEU A 62 9.70 3.93 7.66
C LEU A 62 8.63 3.57 8.70
N ILE A 63 7.81 4.54 9.13
CA ILE A 63 6.73 4.30 10.10
C ILE A 63 5.68 3.36 9.52
N THR A 64 5.30 3.53 8.25
CA THR A 64 4.35 2.66 7.57
C THR A 64 4.85 1.21 7.53
N GLU A 65 6.12 0.97 7.17
CA GLU A 65 6.68 -0.38 7.14
C GLU A 65 6.78 -0.99 8.55
N TRP A 66 7.16 -0.18 9.55
CA TRP A 66 7.22 -0.62 10.94
C TRP A 66 5.83 -1.02 11.48
N LEU A 67 4.80 -0.21 11.23
CA LEU A 67 3.42 -0.53 11.59
C LEU A 67 2.93 -1.77 10.85
N ASN A 68 3.23 -1.90 9.57
CA ASN A 68 2.90 -3.08 8.76
C ASN A 68 3.49 -4.36 9.37
N LEU A 69 4.74 -4.33 9.82
CA LEU A 69 5.39 -5.46 10.48
C LEU A 69 4.72 -5.81 11.82
N ILE A 70 4.36 -4.81 12.63
CA ILE A 70 3.71 -5.02 13.92
C ILE A 70 2.31 -5.61 13.75
N PHE A 71 1.51 -5.09 12.83
CA PHE A 71 0.15 -5.60 12.65
C PHE A 71 0.11 -6.98 11.98
N LYS A 72 1.18 -7.36 11.28
CA LYS A 72 1.30 -8.71 10.70
C LYS A 72 1.77 -9.76 11.70
N TRP A 73 2.45 -9.36 12.78
CA TRP A 73 3.06 -10.25 13.77
C TRP A 73 2.19 -10.34 15.02
#